data_AF-A0A9W5TXG9-F1
#
_entry.id   AF-A0A9W5TXG9-F1
#
_cell.length_a   1.000
_cell.length_b   1.000
_cell.length_c   1.000
_cell.angle_alpha   90.00
_cell.angle_beta   90.00
_cell.angle_gamma   90.00
#
_symmetry.space_group_name_H-M   'P 1'
#
loop_
_entity.id
_entity.type
_entity.pdbx_description
1 polymer ?
#
loop_
_entity_poly.entity_id
_entity_poly.type
_entity_poly.pdbx_seq_one_letter_code
_entity_poly.pdbx_strand_id
1 'polypeptide(L)'
;MNDRLKVLYGTWIQAIGTTVSAVANTPSLVNDQDLLAHLDLWGNVLQATGNALVADSEQYPSLDKLGNQIQSIGNLTNIVGFLVTVSEEIQAELNIKGNWIYVKKLDTRNGEFFKFLPRSACFPLC
;
A
#
# COMPACT_ATOMS: atom_id res chain seq x y z
N MET A 1 -3.23 28.15 -7.49
CA MET A 1 -2.85 28.21 -6.07
C MET A 1 -1.35 28.42 -5.98
N ASN A 2 -0.86 29.27 -5.07
CA ASN A 2 0.57 29.47 -4.83
C ASN A 2 1.22 28.16 -4.36
N ASP A 3 2.43 27.83 -4.83
CA ASP A 3 3.12 26.59 -4.47
C ASP A 3 3.38 26.46 -2.97
N ARG A 4 3.67 27.56 -2.26
CA ARG A 4 3.78 27.54 -0.79
C ARG A 4 2.47 27.14 -0.11
N LEU A 5 1.34 27.55 -0.67
CA LEU A 5 0.03 27.14 -0.16
C LEU A 5 -0.24 25.66 -0.47
N LYS A 6 0.17 25.17 -1.65
CA LYS A 6 0.08 23.74 -1.98
C LYS A 6 0.88 22.88 -1.00
N VAL A 7 2.12 23.27 -0.70
CA VAL A 7 2.93 22.58 0.32
C VAL A 7 2.20 22.59 1.66
N LEU A 8 1.77 23.75 2.15
CA LEU A 8 1.13 23.87 3.45
C LEU A 8 -0.12 22.99 3.56
N TYR A 9 -1.06 23.11 2.62
CA TYR A 9 -2.26 22.28 2.62
C TYR A 9 -1.95 20.81 2.44
N GLY A 10 -1.00 20.47 1.56
CA GLY A 10 -0.61 19.09 1.28
C GLY A 10 -0.02 18.41 2.51
N THR A 11 0.88 19.09 3.23
CA THR A 11 1.46 18.58 4.49
C THR A 11 0.40 18.43 5.59
N TRP A 12 -0.53 19.37 5.74
CA TRP A 12 -1.62 19.23 6.73
C TRP A 12 -2.57 18.08 6.39
N ILE A 13 -2.95 17.93 5.11
CA ILE A 13 -3.78 16.81 4.65
C ILE A 13 -3.08 15.47 4.91
N GLN A 14 -1.77 15.40 4.61
CA GLN A 14 -0.95 14.22 4.89
C GLN A 14 -0.93 13.89 6.39
N ALA A 15 -0.68 14.87 7.25
CA ALA A 15 -0.61 14.68 8.69
C ALA A 15 -1.94 14.20 9.29
N ILE A 16 -3.07 14.74 8.81
CA ILE A 16 -4.41 14.27 9.20
C ILE A 16 -4.57 12.80 8.77
N GLY A 17 -4.23 12.48 7.52
CA GLY A 17 -4.33 11.12 7.01
C GLY A 17 -3.49 10.12 7.81
N THR A 18 -2.25 10.47 8.18
CA THR A 18 -1.40 9.62 9.01
C THR A 18 -1.99 9.41 10.41
N THR A 19 -2.59 10.45 10.99
CA THR A 19 -3.25 10.34 12.31
C THR A 19 -4.46 9.42 12.23
N VAL A 20 -5.29 9.56 11.19
CA VAL A 20 -6.46 8.69 10.96
C VAL A 20 -6.03 7.24 10.75
N SER A 21 -5.03 6.99 9.90
CA SER A 21 -4.47 5.63 9.71
C SER A 21 -3.89 5.07 11.01
N ALA A 22 -3.25 5.87 11.86
CA ALA A 22 -2.74 5.40 13.16
C ALA A 22 -3.88 4.92 14.09
N VAL A 23 -5.01 5.65 14.12
CA VAL A 23 -6.21 5.22 14.86
C VAL A 23 -6.77 3.92 14.28
N ALA A 24 -6.90 3.84 12.95
CA ALA A 24 -7.39 2.66 12.24
C ALA A 24 -6.55 1.39 12.53
N ASN A 25 -5.23 1.57 12.65
CA ASN A 25 -4.29 0.49 12.93
C ASN A 25 -4.13 0.18 14.43
N THR A 26 -4.98 0.73 15.30
CA THR A 26 -4.99 0.48 16.75
C THR A 26 -6.32 -0.14 17.21
N PRO A 27 -6.53 -1.46 17.03
CA PRO A 27 -7.81 -2.13 17.33
C PRO A 27 -8.23 -2.08 18.80
N SER A 28 -7.31 -1.79 19.73
CA SER A 28 -7.62 -1.66 21.15
C SER A 28 -8.41 -0.39 21.50
N LEU A 29 -8.47 0.59 20.60
CA LEU A 29 -9.19 1.86 20.82
C LEU A 29 -10.64 1.81 20.34
N VAL A 30 -10.95 0.97 19.35
CA VAL A 30 -12.26 0.90 18.69
C VAL A 30 -12.57 -0.56 18.37
N ASN A 31 -13.72 -1.06 18.84
CA ASN A 31 -14.10 -2.47 18.67
C ASN A 31 -14.85 -2.77 17.36
N ASP A 32 -15.10 -1.73 16.54
CA ASP A 32 -15.82 -1.82 15.27
C ASP A 32 -14.82 -1.96 14.11
N GLN A 33 -14.76 -3.17 13.53
CA GLN A 33 -13.83 -3.50 12.45
C GLN A 33 -14.17 -2.78 11.14
N ASP A 34 -15.44 -2.54 10.86
CA ASP A 34 -15.87 -1.82 9.65
C ASP A 34 -15.49 -0.34 9.74
N LEU A 35 -15.65 0.25 10.94
CA LEU A 35 -15.17 1.60 11.20
C LEU A 35 -13.65 1.70 11.06
N LEU A 36 -12.89 0.76 11.63
CA LEU A 36 -11.42 0.74 11.49
C LEU A 36 -11.01 0.62 10.01
N ALA A 37 -11.66 -0.24 9.24
CA ALA A 37 -11.44 -0.41 7.81
C ALA A 37 -11.69 0.89 7.02
N HIS A 38 -12.80 1.58 7.29
CA HIS A 38 -13.09 2.87 6.65
C HIS A 38 -12.11 3.97 7.07
N LEU A 39 -11.70 4.01 8.34
CA LEU A 39 -10.69 4.96 8.80
C LEU A 39 -9.35 4.71 8.07
N ASP A 40 -8.94 3.45 7.90
CA ASP A 40 -7.70 3.15 7.18
C ASP A 40 -7.79 3.59 5.70
N LEU A 41 -8.92 3.32 5.03
CA LEU A 41 -9.18 3.77 3.67
C LEU A 41 -9.05 5.29 3.55
N TRP A 42 -9.75 6.05 4.41
CA TRP A 42 -9.71 7.51 4.39
C TRP A 42 -8.33 8.06 4.75
N GLY A 43 -7.63 7.44 5.70
CA GLY A 43 -6.25 7.78 6.05
C GLY A 43 -5.30 7.64 4.87
N ASN A 44 -5.42 6.55 4.08
CA ASN A 44 -4.65 6.35 2.86
C ASN A 44 -5.02 7.38 1.77
N VAL A 45 -6.31 7.69 1.58
CA VAL A 45 -6.77 8.70 0.59
C VAL A 45 -6.21 10.08 0.91
N LEU A 46 -6.27 10.49 2.17
CA LEU A 46 -5.75 11.78 2.62
C LEU A 46 -4.23 11.83 2.45
N GLN A 47 -3.49 10.80 2.88
CA GLN A 47 -2.03 10.76 2.68
C GLN A 47 -1.63 10.76 1.20
N ALA A 48 -2.32 10.03 0.33
CA ALA A 48 -2.08 10.04 -1.11
C ALA A 48 -2.27 11.45 -1.69
N THR A 49 -3.40 12.08 -1.36
CA THR A 49 -3.75 13.41 -1.85
C THR A 49 -2.76 14.47 -1.35
N GLY A 50 -2.40 14.44 -0.06
CA GLY A 50 -1.43 15.35 0.53
C GLY A 50 -0.05 15.23 -0.12
N ASN A 51 0.46 14.01 -0.27
CA ASN A 51 1.71 13.72 -0.98
C ASN A 51 1.70 14.23 -2.42
N ALA A 52 0.63 13.96 -3.16
CA ALA A 52 0.50 14.43 -4.54
C ALA A 52 0.52 15.96 -4.64
N LEU A 53 -0.15 16.66 -3.71
CA LEU A 53 -0.18 18.12 -3.69
C LEU A 53 1.19 18.74 -3.35
N VAL A 54 1.94 18.13 -2.43
CA VAL A 54 3.33 18.54 -2.14
C VAL A 54 4.22 18.30 -3.35
N ALA A 55 4.14 17.14 -4.00
CA ALA A 55 4.92 16.84 -5.20
C ALA A 55 4.61 17.77 -6.39
N ASP A 56 3.33 18.16 -6.55
CA ASP A 56 2.89 19.09 -7.61
C ASP A 56 3.34 20.54 -7.36
N SER A 57 3.65 20.89 -6.11
CA SER A 57 4.19 22.21 -5.76
C SER A 57 5.67 22.38 -6.10
N GLU A 58 6.39 21.27 -6.31
CA GLU A 58 7.82 21.29 -6.64
C GLU A 58 8.03 21.33 -8.16
N GLN A 59 8.60 22.42 -8.67
CA GLN A 59 8.75 22.63 -10.11
C GLN A 59 9.84 21.74 -10.73
N TYR A 60 10.97 21.57 -10.03
CA TYR A 60 12.11 20.78 -10.50
C TYR A 60 12.09 19.36 -9.94
N PRO A 61 12.65 18.37 -10.65
CA PRO A 61 12.89 17.05 -10.08
C PRO A 61 13.80 17.15 -8.85
N SER A 62 13.33 16.61 -7.73
CA SER A 62 14.07 16.52 -6.47
C SER A 62 13.81 15.14 -5.85
N LEU A 63 14.65 14.75 -4.87
CA LEU A 63 14.40 13.52 -4.11
C LEU A 63 13.12 13.60 -3.29
N ASP A 64 12.76 14.79 -2.80
CA ASP A 64 11.53 15.02 -2.04
C ASP A 64 10.30 14.85 -2.93
N LYS A 65 10.31 15.44 -4.14
CA LYS A 65 9.25 15.26 -5.14
C LYS A 65 9.06 13.80 -5.49
N LEU A 66 10.15 13.08 -5.78
CA LEU A 66 10.08 11.65 -6.09
C LEU A 66 9.58 10.82 -4.91
N GLY A 67 10.05 11.12 -3.69
CA GLY A 67 9.60 10.46 -2.47
C GLY A 67 8.10 10.64 -2.23
N ASN A 68 7.59 11.86 -2.38
CA ASN A 68 6.16 12.16 -2.28
C ASN A 68 5.35 11.43 -3.35
N GLN A 69 5.83 11.39 -4.60
CA GLN A 69 5.16 10.63 -5.68
C GLN A 69 5.11 9.12 -5.37
N ILE A 70 6.22 8.53 -4.92
CA ILE A 70 6.28 7.10 -4.55
C ILE A 70 5.31 6.79 -3.41
N GLN A 71 5.28 7.62 -2.36
CA GLN A 71 4.34 7.45 -1.25
C GLN A 71 2.89 7.59 -1.70
N SER A 72 2.58 8.54 -2.59
CA SER A 72 1.24 8.68 -3.16
C SER A 72 0.81 7.43 -3.92
N ILE A 73 1.72 6.84 -4.71
CA ILE A 73 1.46 5.60 -5.47
C ILE A 73 1.26 4.41 -4.52
N GLY A 74 2.08 4.31 -3.46
CA GLY A 74 1.92 3.27 -2.43
C GLY A 74 0.55 3.33 -1.76
N ASN A 75 0.12 4.52 -1.34
CA ASN A 75 -1.19 4.70 -0.71
C ASN A 75 -2.35 4.43 -1.69
N LEU A 76 -2.21 4.81 -2.97
CA LEU A 76 -3.17 4.43 -4.01
C LEU A 76 -3.28 2.92 -4.19
N THR A 77 -2.16 2.19 -4.07
CA THR A 77 -2.15 0.73 -4.14
C THR A 77 -2.97 0.11 -2.99
N ASN A 78 -2.86 0.66 -1.78
CA ASN A 78 -3.68 0.25 -0.63
C ASN A 78 -5.17 0.51 -0.87
N ILE A 79 -5.52 1.71 -1.38
CA ILE A 79 -6.91 2.07 -1.71
C ILE A 79 -7.50 1.14 -2.76
N VAL A 80 -6.76 0.85 -3.83
CA VAL A 80 -7.19 -0.09 -4.86
C VAL A 80 -7.34 -1.50 -4.29
N GLY A 81 -6.42 -1.94 -3.43
CA GLY A 81 -6.52 -3.22 -2.74
C GLY A 81 -7.76 -3.33 -1.85
N PHE A 82 -8.23 -2.21 -1.29
CA PHE A 82 -9.45 -2.16 -0.51
C PHE A 82 -10.72 -2.21 -1.37
N LEU A 83 -10.73 -1.51 -2.52
CA LEU A 83 -11.93 -1.35 -3.35
C LEU A 83 -12.15 -2.48 -4.37
N VAL A 84 -11.08 -3.15 -4.80
CA VAL A 84 -11.17 -4.19 -5.83
C VAL A 84 -11.59 -5.52 -5.22
N THR A 85 -12.74 -6.04 -5.65
CA THR A 85 -13.14 -7.42 -5.38
C THR A 85 -12.39 -8.35 -6.33
N VAL A 86 -11.41 -9.09 -5.80
CA VAL A 86 -10.62 -10.05 -6.57
C VAL A 86 -11.28 -11.42 -6.50
N SER A 87 -11.60 -12.02 -7.66
CA SER A 87 -12.13 -13.39 -7.74
C SER A 87 -11.14 -14.41 -7.19
N GLU A 88 -11.63 -15.58 -6.76
CA GLU A 88 -10.78 -16.63 -6.16
C GLU A 88 -9.66 -17.09 -7.11
N GLU A 89 -9.92 -17.16 -8.42
CA GLU A 89 -8.93 -17.52 -9.44
C GLU A 89 -7.80 -16.48 -9.54
N ILE A 90 -8.16 -15.19 -9.59
CA ILE A 90 -7.18 -14.11 -9.65
C ILE A 90 -6.41 -14.01 -8.33
N GLN A 91 -7.06 -14.23 -7.18
CA GLN A 91 -6.38 -14.30 -5.88
C GLN A 91 -5.36 -15.44 -5.84
N ALA A 92 -5.70 -16.62 -6.34
CA ALA A 92 -4.79 -17.75 -6.39
C ALA A 92 -3.58 -17.46 -7.29
N GLU A 93 -3.81 -16.87 -8.47
CA GLU A 93 -2.73 -16.50 -9.39
C GLU A 93 -1.83 -15.40 -8.81
N LEU A 94 -2.42 -14.35 -8.19
CA LEU A 94 -1.69 -13.28 -7.51
C LEU A 94 -0.86 -13.81 -6.34
N ASN A 95 -1.39 -14.75 -5.56
CA ASN A 95 -0.65 -15.39 -4.47
C ASN A 95 0.52 -16.22 -4.98
N ILE A 96 0.36 -16.97 -6.09
CA ILE A 96 1.45 -17.74 -6.70
C ILE A 96 2.53 -16.81 -7.25
N LYS A 97 2.15 -15.75 -7.99
CA LYS A 97 3.08 -14.76 -8.53
C LYS A 97 3.79 -13.98 -7.43
N GLY A 98 3.08 -13.60 -6.38
CA GLY A 98 3.62 -12.94 -5.19
C GLY A 98 4.63 -13.83 -4.47
N ASN A 99 4.26 -15.08 -4.17
CA ASN A 99 5.18 -16.07 -3.58
C ASN A 99 6.42 -16.29 -4.43
N TRP A 100 6.31 -16.24 -5.76
CA TRP A 100 7.50 -16.34 -6.61
C TRP A 100 8.46 -15.15 -6.42
N ILE A 101 7.96 -13.92 -6.24
CA ILE A 101 8.81 -12.76 -5.90
C ILE A 101 9.55 -13.01 -4.57
N TYR A 102 8.91 -13.64 -3.59
CA TYR A 102 9.55 -14.03 -2.33
C TYR A 102 10.61 -15.13 -2.53
N VAL A 103 10.30 -16.18 -3.30
CA VAL A 103 11.22 -17.31 -3.56
C VAL A 103 12.45 -16.87 -4.36
N LYS A 104 12.30 -15.97 -5.34
CA LYS A 104 13.42 -15.47 -6.14
C LYS A 104 14.42 -14.64 -5.31
N LYS A 105 13.99 -14.12 -4.15
CA LYS A 105 14.85 -13.39 -3.19
C LYS A 105 15.72 -14.32 -2.34
N LEU A 106 15.37 -15.61 -2.23
CA LEU A 106 16.12 -16.61 -1.45
C LEU A 106 17.17 -17.37 -2.28
N ASP A 107 17.10 -17.29 -3.62
CA ASP A 107 17.93 -18.09 -4.53
C ASP A 107 19.33 -17.52 -4.83
N THR A 108 19.76 -16.43 -4.16
CA THR A 108 21.11 -15.85 -4.41
C THR A 108 22.15 -16.22 -3.35
N ARG A 109 21.82 -17.04 -2.33
CA ARG A 109 22.79 -17.32 -1.25
C ARG A 109 23.05 -18.77 -0.84
N ASN A 110 22.30 -19.76 -1.32
CA ASN A 110 22.68 -21.18 -1.21
C ASN A 110 21.60 -22.01 -1.92
N GLY A 111 21.99 -22.83 -2.89
CA GLY A 111 21.10 -23.57 -3.79
C GLY A 111 20.28 -24.69 -3.15
N GLU A 112 19.43 -24.37 -2.17
CA GLU A 112 18.40 -25.28 -1.65
C GLU A 112 17.01 -24.80 -2.04
N PHE A 113 16.38 -25.58 -2.92
CA PHE A 113 15.02 -25.37 -3.43
C PHE A 113 13.99 -25.68 -2.33
N PHE A 114 13.67 -24.69 -1.49
CA PHE A 114 12.59 -24.84 -0.52
C PHE A 114 11.23 -24.80 -1.22
N LYS A 115 10.55 -25.96 -1.27
CA LYS A 115 9.15 -26.07 -1.71
C LYS A 115 8.22 -25.32 -0.76
N PHE A 116 7.79 -24.12 -1.16
CA PHE A 116 6.58 -23.47 -0.66
C PHE A 116 5.55 -23.36 -1.79
N LEU A 117 5.21 -24.49 -2.40
CA LEU A 117 3.98 -24.57 -3.19
C LEU A 117 2.81 -24.87 -2.25
N PRO A 118 1.70 -24.12 -2.32
CA PRO A 118 0.50 -24.44 -1.56
C PRO A 118 0.02 -25.86 -1.93
N ARG A 119 -0.53 -26.60 -0.96
CA ARG A 119 -1.04 -27.98 -1.15
C ARG A 119 -2.06 -28.11 -2.30
N SER A 120 -2.69 -27.02 -2.72
CA SER A 120 -3.60 -26.96 -3.86
C SER A 120 -2.91 -27.15 -5.22
N ALA A 121 -1.59 -26.97 -5.32
CA ALA A 121 -0.83 -27.20 -6.56
C ALA A 121 -0.36 -28.66 -6.73
N CYS A 122 -0.70 -29.56 -5.81
CA CYS A 122 -0.22 -30.95 -5.79
C CYS A 122 -1.29 -31.99 -6.23
N PHE A 123 -2.34 -31.56 -6.95
CA PHE A 123 -3.36 -32.45 -7.50
C PHE A 123 -3.15 -32.59 -9.02
N PRO A 124 -3.03 -33.81 -9.63
CA PRO A 124 -3.41 -35.13 -9.13
C PRO A 124 -2.26 -36.19 -9.12
N LEU A 125 -1.02 -35.83 -8.79
CA LEU A 125 0.13 -36.76 -8.84
C LEU A 125 0.92 -36.81 -7.52
N CYS A 126 0.22 -37.10 -6.42
CA CYS A 126 0.82 -37.62 -5.20
C CYS A 126 0.14 -38.95 -4.85
#